data_AF-A0A2D4KQT4-F1
#
_entry.id   AF-A0A2D4KQT4-F1
#
_cell.length_a   1.000
_cell.length_b   1.000
_cell.length_c   1.000
_cell.angle_alpha   90.00
_cell.angle_beta   90.00
_cell.angle_gamma   90.00
#
_symmetry.space_group_name_H-M   'P 1'
#
loop_
_entity.id
_entity.type
_entity.pdbx_description
1 polymer ?
#
loop_
_entity_poly.entity_id
_entity_poly.type
_entity_poly.pdbx_seq_one_letter_code
_entity_poly.pdbx_strand_id
1 'polypeptide(L)'
;RCAVALDAWMFPLENSAYPKVTKPVLFINTESFQTAESVAKMKKINATSSESKIITILGTIHQSHTDFTFFAGNLVNRVFKTRGTIDPYEGLNITNQAALAFLQKHLQLKEDFDQWDNLLEGIGNSVVPDSPLAKSSL
;
A
#
# COMPACT_ATOMS: atom_id res chain seq x y z
N ARG A 1 -11.11 2.97 -14.45
CA ARG A 1 -11.08 1.51 -14.75
C ARG A 1 -10.67 0.74 -13.50
N CYS A 2 -9.65 1.19 -12.79
CA CYS A 2 -9.30 0.82 -11.41
C CYS A 2 -8.62 2.03 -10.73
N ALA A 3 -8.18 1.88 -9.47
CA ALA A 3 -7.36 2.88 -8.77
C ALA A 3 -6.30 2.21 -7.87
N VAL A 4 -5.15 2.86 -7.69
CA VAL A 4 -4.13 2.51 -6.69
C VAL A 4 -4.08 3.64 -5.67
N ALA A 5 -4.24 3.32 -4.40
CA ALA A 5 -4.25 4.27 -3.29
C ALA A 5 -3.06 3.99 -2.38
N LEU A 6 -2.09 4.90 -2.38
CA LEU A 6 -0.87 4.80 -1.59
C LEU A 6 -1.11 5.42 -0.21
N ASP A 7 -1.13 4.55 0.81
CA ASP A 7 -1.25 4.88 2.23
C ASP A 7 -2.38 5.87 2.54
N ALA A 8 -3.58 5.55 2.03
CA ALA A 8 -4.69 6.48 2.00
C ALA A 8 -5.14 6.91 3.39
N TRP A 9 -5.26 8.23 3.58
CA TRP A 9 -5.91 8.81 4.74
C TRP A 9 -7.42 8.88 4.52
N MET A 10 -8.16 7.96 5.16
CA MET A 10 -9.59 7.77 4.89
C MET A 10 -10.50 8.73 5.67
N PHE A 11 -9.96 9.57 6.56
CA PHE A 11 -10.73 10.50 7.38
C PHE A 11 -11.57 11.51 6.57
N PRO A 12 -11.06 12.13 5.48
CA PRO A 12 -11.82 13.16 4.76
C PRO A 12 -13.03 12.63 3.97
N LEU A 13 -13.16 11.32 3.79
CA LEU A 13 -14.25 10.73 3.02
C LEU A 13 -15.48 10.47 3.90
N GLU A 14 -16.64 10.94 3.43
CA GLU A 14 -17.92 10.63 4.05
C GLU A 14 -18.33 9.16 3.86
N ASN A 15 -19.08 8.60 4.82
CA ASN A 15 -19.60 7.23 4.74
C ASN A 15 -20.46 6.99 3.48
N SER A 16 -21.11 8.03 2.95
CA SER A 16 -21.94 7.99 1.75
C SER A 16 -21.14 7.75 0.45
N ALA A 17 -19.82 7.95 0.48
CA ALA A 17 -18.95 7.80 -0.67
C ALA A 17 -18.54 6.34 -0.95
N TYR A 18 -18.34 5.53 0.09
CA TYR A 18 -17.78 4.17 -0.06
C TYR A 18 -18.60 3.25 -0.97
N PRO A 19 -19.95 3.17 -0.86
CA PRO A 19 -20.75 2.32 -1.75
C PRO A 19 -20.71 2.74 -3.22
N LYS A 20 -20.33 3.99 -3.51
CA LYS A 20 -20.23 4.51 -4.88
C LYS A 20 -18.95 4.06 -5.59
N VAL A 21 -17.97 3.56 -4.85
CA VAL A 21 -16.72 3.03 -5.41
C VAL A 21 -16.98 1.61 -5.93
N THR A 22 -17.26 1.51 -7.22
CA THR A 22 -17.59 0.22 -7.89
C THR A 22 -16.44 -0.33 -8.75
N LYS A 23 -15.35 0.44 -8.90
CA LYS A 23 -14.16 0.02 -9.64
C LYS A 23 -13.14 -0.57 -8.66
N PRO A 24 -12.32 -1.55 -9.09
CA PRO A 24 -11.30 -2.15 -8.22
C PRO A 24 -10.34 -1.11 -7.67
N VAL A 25 -10.00 -1.23 -6.38
CA VAL A 25 -9.01 -0.39 -5.70
C VAL A 25 -7.96 -1.26 -5.03
N LEU A 26 -6.69 -1.00 -5.33
CA LEU A 26 -5.56 -1.52 -4.56
C LEU A 26 -5.15 -0.48 -3.52
N PHE A 27 -5.25 -0.82 -2.25
CA PHE A 27 -4.64 -0.05 -1.16
C PHE A 27 -3.26 -0.63 -0.85
N ILE A 28 -2.22 0.20 -1.02
CA ILE A 28 -0.85 -0.13 -0.61
C ILE A 28 -0.53 0.70 0.62
N ASN A 29 -0.59 0.08 1.79
CA ASN A 29 -0.41 0.74 3.07
C ASN A 29 1.05 0.69 3.54
N THR A 30 1.42 1.71 4.30
CA THR A 30 2.66 1.64 5.09
C THR A 30 2.37 1.00 6.45
N GLU A 31 3.39 0.41 7.06
CA GLU A 31 3.21 -0.32 8.32
C GLU A 31 2.80 0.58 9.47
N SER A 32 3.35 1.79 9.55
CA SER A 32 3.24 2.62 10.77
C SER A 32 2.22 3.76 10.69
N PHE A 33 1.58 4.00 9.53
CA PHE A 33 0.69 5.15 9.35
C PHE A 33 -0.78 4.82 9.63
N GLN A 34 -1.21 3.61 9.29
CA GLN A 34 -2.63 3.26 9.28
C GLN A 34 -3.23 3.18 10.68
N THR A 35 -4.53 3.48 10.75
CA THR A 35 -5.35 3.35 11.96
C THR A 35 -6.45 2.33 11.75
N ALA A 36 -6.94 1.71 12.82
CA ALA A 36 -8.07 0.78 12.75
C ALA A 36 -9.31 1.39 12.07
N GLU A 37 -9.55 2.69 12.29
CA GLU A 37 -10.64 3.43 11.64
C GLU A 37 -10.43 3.55 10.13
N SER A 38 -9.22 3.93 9.69
CA SER A 38 -8.91 4.07 8.26
C SER A 38 -9.00 2.72 7.56
N VAL A 39 -8.46 1.66 8.16
CA VAL A 39 -8.53 0.29 7.64
C VAL A 39 -9.98 -0.19 7.56
N ALA A 40 -10.81 0.07 8.58
CA ALA A 40 -12.23 -0.27 8.52
C ALA A 40 -12.95 0.42 7.36
N LYS A 41 -12.59 1.68 7.05
CA LYS A 41 -13.12 2.42 5.90
C LYS A 41 -12.61 1.86 4.55
N MET A 42 -11.35 1.45 4.46
CA MET A 42 -10.82 0.73 3.27
C MET A 42 -11.59 -0.58 3.05
N LYS A 43 -11.85 -1.35 4.12
CA LYS A 43 -12.63 -2.59 4.05
C LYS A 43 -14.05 -2.40 3.55
N LYS A 44 -14.69 -1.25 3.81
CA LYS A 44 -16.00 -0.91 3.21
C LYS A 44 -15.91 -0.80 1.69
N ILE A 45 -14.82 -0.24 1.15
CA ILE A 45 -14.57 -0.21 -0.30
C ILE A 45 -14.19 -1.60 -0.81
N ASN A 46 -13.38 -2.35 -0.06
CA ASN A 46 -12.99 -3.70 -0.45
C ASN A 46 -14.22 -4.63 -0.60
N ALA A 47 -15.25 -4.43 0.24
CA ALA A 47 -16.49 -5.19 0.17
C ALA A 47 -17.35 -4.91 -1.07
N THR A 48 -17.11 -3.82 -1.82
CA THR A 48 -17.88 -3.51 -3.04
C THR A 48 -17.34 -4.18 -4.30
N SER A 49 -16.13 -4.75 -4.25
CA SER A 49 -15.48 -5.43 -5.37
C SER A 49 -14.52 -6.51 -4.89
N SER A 50 -14.73 -7.76 -5.32
CA SER A 50 -13.82 -8.88 -5.01
C SER A 50 -12.41 -8.70 -5.58
N GLU A 51 -12.25 -7.79 -6.53
CA GLU A 51 -10.97 -7.46 -7.16
C GLU A 51 -10.19 -6.38 -6.41
N SER A 52 -10.83 -5.68 -5.47
CA SER A 52 -10.12 -4.76 -4.59
C SER A 52 -9.19 -5.53 -3.65
N LYS A 53 -8.07 -4.92 -3.29
CA LYS A 53 -7.02 -5.53 -2.46
C LYS A 53 -6.50 -4.52 -1.45
N ILE A 54 -6.05 -5.03 -0.31
CA ILE A 54 -5.35 -4.25 0.72
C ILE A 54 -4.10 -5.03 1.04
N ILE A 55 -2.94 -4.38 0.92
CA ILE A 55 -1.64 -4.93 1.30
C ILE A 55 -0.89 -3.91 2.16
N THR A 56 -0.02 -4.39 3.03
CA THR A 56 0.90 -3.55 3.80
C THR A 56 2.33 -3.97 3.53
N ILE A 57 3.17 -2.98 3.23
CA ILE A 57 4.62 -3.17 3.11
C ILE A 57 5.23 -3.00 4.49
N LEU A 58 5.79 -4.07 5.03
CA LEU A 58 6.38 -4.07 6.35
C LEU A 58 7.69 -3.26 6.39
N GLY A 59 8.01 -2.71 7.55
CA GLY A 59 9.18 -1.86 7.75
C GLY A 59 9.08 -0.49 7.09
N THR A 60 7.91 -0.08 6.56
CA THR A 60 7.70 1.24 5.94
C THR A 60 7.05 2.23 6.90
N ILE A 61 7.24 3.52 6.60
CA ILE A 61 6.53 4.63 7.24
C ILE A 61 5.82 5.46 6.17
N HIS A 62 4.96 6.40 6.55
CA HIS A 62 4.22 7.23 5.59
C HIS A 62 5.09 7.88 4.49
N GLN A 63 6.27 8.37 4.87
CA GLN A 63 7.22 9.00 3.95
C GLN A 63 7.92 8.01 3.00
N SER A 64 7.77 6.70 3.18
CA SER A 64 8.30 5.69 2.27
C SER A 64 7.67 5.75 0.87
N HIS A 65 6.49 6.37 0.71
CA HIS A 65 5.86 6.62 -0.59
C HIS A 65 6.23 7.99 -1.20
N THR A 66 7.12 8.76 -0.58
CA THR A 66 7.57 10.07 -1.09
C THR A 66 9.06 10.05 -1.35
N ASP A 67 9.57 11.00 -2.13
CA ASP A 67 11.01 11.07 -2.43
C ASP A 67 11.88 11.39 -1.19
N PHE A 68 11.26 11.84 -0.09
CA PHE A 68 11.98 12.20 1.14
C PHE A 68 12.79 11.03 1.71
N THR A 69 12.30 9.80 1.54
CA THR A 69 13.01 8.59 1.96
C THR A 69 14.37 8.44 1.25
N PHE A 70 14.59 9.02 0.07
CA PHE A 70 15.88 8.94 -0.63
C PHE A 70 16.85 10.07 -0.25
N PHE A 71 16.33 11.24 0.16
CA PHE A 71 17.15 12.39 0.56
C PHE A 71 17.68 12.32 2.00
N ALA A 72 16.97 11.63 2.90
CA ALA A 72 17.39 11.53 4.30
C ALA A 72 18.64 10.64 4.43
N GLY A 73 19.84 11.23 4.42
CA GLY A 73 21.08 10.49 4.70
C GLY A 73 21.02 9.72 6.04
N ASN A 74 21.78 8.63 6.17
CA ASN A 74 21.74 7.69 7.30
C ASN A 74 21.79 8.33 8.70
N LEU A 75 22.38 9.52 8.83
CA LEU A 75 22.52 10.25 10.09
C LEU A 75 21.22 10.97 10.54
N VAL A 76 20.48 11.57 9.61
CA VAL A 76 19.19 12.25 9.88
C VAL A 76 18.13 11.22 10.28
N ASN A 77 18.21 10.06 9.66
CA ASN A 77 17.29 8.95 9.84
C ASN A 77 17.26 8.42 11.28
N ARG A 78 18.42 8.38 11.95
CA ARG A 78 18.57 7.91 13.34
C ARG A 78 17.96 8.85 14.38
N VAL A 79 17.79 10.14 14.05
CA VAL A 79 17.28 11.17 14.97
C VAL A 79 15.80 11.44 14.76
N PHE A 80 15.32 11.47 13.50
CA PHE A 80 13.96 11.90 13.19
C PHE A 80 12.99 10.77 12.82
N LYS A 81 13.44 9.50 12.80
CA LYS A 81 12.65 8.34 12.31
C LYS A 81 12.01 8.61 10.94
N THR A 82 12.78 9.23 10.04
CA THR A 82 12.30 9.68 8.72
C THR A 82 12.35 8.61 7.64
N ARG A 83 12.84 7.41 7.97
CA ARG A 83 12.73 6.18 7.17
C ARG A 83 12.28 5.05 8.09
N GLY A 84 11.57 4.10 7.51
CA GLY A 84 11.29 2.83 8.16
C GLY A 84 12.53 1.93 8.21
N THR A 85 12.35 0.69 8.64
CA THR A 85 13.42 -0.31 8.75
C THR A 85 13.77 -0.96 7.42
N ILE A 86 12.86 -0.94 6.44
CA ILE A 86 13.10 -1.45 5.09
C ILE A 86 14.04 -0.52 4.31
N ASP A 87 14.82 -1.09 3.38
CA ASP A 87 15.57 -0.30 2.41
C ASP A 87 14.59 0.54 1.55
N PRO A 88 14.84 1.85 1.37
CA PRO A 88 13.95 2.72 0.59
C PRO A 88 13.71 2.25 -0.86
N TYR A 89 14.72 1.65 -1.52
CA TYR A 89 14.58 1.15 -2.88
C TYR A 89 13.79 -0.16 -2.91
N GLU A 90 13.97 -1.02 -1.92
CA GLU A 90 13.14 -2.23 -1.77
C GLU A 90 11.67 -1.85 -1.57
N GLY A 91 11.36 -0.92 -0.67
CA GLY A 91 10.00 -0.42 -0.46
C GLY A 91 9.37 0.15 -1.73
N LEU A 92 10.09 1.02 -2.44
CA LEU A 92 9.63 1.58 -3.71
C LEU A 92 9.43 0.50 -4.79
N ASN A 93 10.33 -0.48 -4.85
CA ASN A 93 10.23 -1.56 -5.83
C ASN A 93 8.95 -2.39 -5.58
N ILE A 94 8.67 -2.75 -4.32
CA ILE A 94 7.43 -3.45 -3.95
C ILE A 94 6.19 -2.62 -4.33
N THR A 95 6.16 -1.33 -3.99
CA THR A 95 5.06 -0.41 -4.34
C THR A 95 4.82 -0.40 -5.85
N ASN A 96 5.88 -0.24 -6.64
CA ASN A 96 5.78 -0.17 -8.11
C ASN A 96 5.35 -1.51 -8.71
N GLN A 97 5.94 -2.61 -8.28
CA GLN A 97 5.61 -3.95 -8.79
C GLN A 97 4.15 -4.32 -8.51
N ALA A 98 3.67 -4.09 -7.28
CA ALA A 98 2.26 -4.32 -6.94
C ALA A 98 1.32 -3.40 -7.74
N ALA A 99 1.66 -2.12 -7.90
CA ALA A 99 0.87 -1.20 -8.72
C ALA A 99 0.82 -1.63 -10.19
N LEU A 100 1.95 -2.04 -10.77
CA LEU A 100 2.04 -2.48 -12.16
C LEU A 100 1.23 -3.76 -12.41
N ALA A 101 1.34 -4.77 -11.54
CA ALA A 101 0.54 -5.99 -11.62
C ALA A 101 -0.97 -5.68 -11.58
N PHE A 102 -1.39 -4.82 -10.64
CA PHE A 102 -2.79 -4.41 -10.51
C PHE A 102 -3.30 -3.61 -11.72
N LEU A 103 -2.50 -2.66 -12.22
CA LEU A 103 -2.83 -1.87 -13.40
C LEU A 103 -2.94 -2.77 -14.63
N GLN A 104 -2.02 -3.71 -14.83
CA GLN A 104 -2.09 -4.69 -15.91
C GLN A 104 -3.40 -5.46 -15.90
N LYS A 105 -3.71 -6.08 -14.75
CA LYS A 105 -4.93 -6.89 -14.55
C LYS A 105 -6.22 -6.14 -14.90
N HIS A 106 -6.28 -4.83 -14.61
CA HIS A 106 -7.51 -4.05 -14.74
C HIS A 106 -7.56 -3.07 -15.93
N LEU A 107 -6.44 -2.88 -16.65
CA LEU A 107 -6.37 -2.02 -17.82
C LEU A 107 -6.13 -2.77 -19.14
N GLN A 108 -5.94 -4.10 -19.10
CA GLN A 108 -5.64 -4.94 -20.26
C GLN A 108 -4.31 -4.55 -20.93
N LEU A 109 -3.29 -4.30 -20.10
CA LEU A 109 -1.93 -4.06 -20.58
C LEU A 109 -1.35 -5.38 -21.11
N LYS A 110 -0.41 -5.29 -22.05
CA LYS A 110 0.27 -6.43 -22.69
C LYS A 110 1.74 -6.42 -22.33
N GLU A 111 2.02 -6.46 -21.04
CA GLU A 111 3.36 -6.54 -20.46
C GLU A 111 3.45 -7.81 -19.59
N ASP A 112 4.62 -8.06 -19.00
CA ASP A 112 4.86 -9.24 -18.15
C ASP A 112 4.70 -8.90 -16.65
N PHE A 113 3.88 -7.92 -16.28
CA PHE A 113 3.74 -7.46 -14.89
C PHE A 113 2.96 -8.41 -13.98
N ASP A 114 2.27 -9.38 -14.55
CA ASP A 114 1.61 -10.49 -13.85
C ASP A 114 2.62 -11.39 -13.11
N GLN A 115 3.91 -11.31 -13.44
CA GLN A 115 4.99 -11.95 -12.66
C GLN A 115 5.01 -11.53 -11.18
N TRP A 116 4.37 -10.41 -10.83
CA TRP A 116 4.26 -9.88 -9.46
C TRP A 116 2.86 -10.04 -8.83
N ASP A 117 1.96 -10.83 -9.41
CA ASP A 117 0.59 -11.04 -8.89
C ASP A 117 0.56 -11.52 -7.42
N ASN A 118 1.59 -12.25 -6.98
CA ASN A 118 1.75 -12.65 -5.59
C ASN A 118 1.74 -11.46 -4.61
N LEU A 119 2.28 -10.31 -5.02
CA LEU A 119 2.28 -9.10 -4.18
C LEU A 119 0.87 -8.59 -3.93
N LEU A 120 -0.08 -8.78 -4.85
CA LEU A 120 -1.47 -8.37 -4.70
C LEU A 120 -2.21 -9.17 -3.61
N GLU A 121 -1.75 -10.39 -3.36
CA GLU A 121 -2.24 -11.26 -2.29
C GLU A 121 -1.43 -11.10 -0.99
N GLY A 122 -0.50 -10.15 -0.95
CA GLY A 122 0.37 -9.92 0.20
C GLY A 122 1.38 -11.05 0.42
N ILE A 123 1.81 -11.72 -0.64
CA ILE A 123 2.80 -12.81 -0.60
C ILE A 123 4.16 -12.27 -1.06
N GLY A 124 5.08 -12.09 -0.11
CA GLY A 124 6.46 -11.65 -0.34
C GLY A 124 7.23 -11.51 0.98
N ASN A 125 8.53 -11.23 0.93
CA ASN A 125 9.38 -11.13 2.13
C ASN A 125 8.96 -10.00 3.08
N SER A 126 8.53 -8.87 2.51
CA SER A 126 8.27 -7.61 3.23
C SER A 126 6.84 -7.11 3.00
N VAL A 127 5.92 -8.00 2.63
CA VAL A 127 4.51 -7.66 2.34
C VAL A 127 3.61 -8.63 3.06
N VAL A 128 2.50 -8.11 3.59
CA VAL A 128 1.43 -8.91 4.17
C VAL A 128 0.08 -8.50 3.61
N PRO A 129 -0.92 -9.41 3.60
CA PRO A 129 -2.28 -9.04 3.27
C PRO A 129 -2.90 -8.18 4.37
N ASP A 130 -3.84 -7.32 3.98
CA ASP A 130 -4.55 -6.40 4.88
C ASP A 130 -3.59 -5.41 5.58
N SER A 131 -4.06 -4.75 6.65
CA SER A 131 -3.25 -3.86 7.48
C SER A 131 -3.05 -4.47 8.88
N PRO A 132 -1.85 -4.98 9.21
CA PRO A 132 -1.57 -5.45 10.56
C PRO A 132 -1.63 -4.25 11.52
N LEU A 133 -2.50 -4.34 12.54
CA LEU A 133 -2.63 -3.28 13.56
C LEU A 133 -1.53 -3.37 14.64
N ALA A 134 -0.81 -4.50 14.69
CA ALA A 134 0.38 -4.66 15.50
C ALA A 134 1.62 -4.49 14.61
N LYS A 135 2.65 -3.80 15.13
CA LYS A 135 3.93 -3.67 14.43
C LYS A 135 4.58 -5.04 14.31
N SER A 136 5.06 -5.36 13.11
CA SER A 136 5.92 -6.52 12.88
C SER A 136 7.25 -6.33 13.59
N SER A 137 7.86 -7.42 14.02
CA SER A 137 9.18 -7.44 14.67
C SER A 137 10.32 -7.65 13.67
N LEU A 138 10.12 -7.29 12.40
CA LEU A 138 11.15 -7.37 11.36
C LEU A 138 12.43 -6.63 11.76
#